data_AF-A0A7X3YNE5-F1
#
_entry.id   AF-A0A7X3YNE5-F1
#
_cell.length_a   1.000
_cell.length_b   1.000
_cell.length_c   1.000
_cell.angle_alpha   90.00
_cell.angle_beta   90.00
_cell.angle_gamma   90.00
#
_symmetry.space_group_name_H-M   'P 1'
#
loop_
_entity.id
_entity.type
_entity.pdbx_description
1 polymer ?
#
loop_
_entity_poly.entity_id
_entity_poly.type
_entity_poly.pdbx_seq_one_letter_code
_entity_poly.pdbx_strand_id
1 'polypeptide(L)'
;MNRFPLLRRLLQLMAATATVLLVLKAVVHGWQYHLTQRLQRSVEDEDHAACVVSGEQLADLRSLALAEATQLAHCRRILASDYWVAGERQQALDLLERLVDSPQMTAADQSRFSQWVRQQRGRAVEHYRRGELSTAVALLREMSDRQEPHRDTLIESLRTRWHLNQQLHDQAMQFRDAGRWWEAFDAINRLDHPWWRTHAKPLEDEVVTATQALSGQGVGRDAHNGRVRHNVPLEDLDRHVRLHLTRGADEWQAYLHACRELGGVIVDYGPESVCRR
;
A
#
# COMPACT_ATOMS: atom_id res chain seq x y z
N MET A 1 57.63 28.32 52.34
CA MET A 1 57.14 28.86 51.05
C MET A 1 56.77 27.72 50.12
N ASN A 2 55.49 27.38 50.00
CA ASN A 2 54.99 26.44 48.99
C ASN A 2 55.09 27.10 47.61
N ARG A 3 56.17 26.86 46.86
CA ARG A 3 56.46 27.61 45.63
C ARG A 3 55.54 27.33 44.42
N PHE A 4 54.66 26.32 44.46
CA PHE A 4 53.79 26.00 43.31
C PHE A 4 52.40 25.43 43.70
N PRO A 5 51.49 26.23 44.30
CA PRO A 5 50.15 25.78 44.68
C PRO A 5 49.28 25.35 43.49
N LEU A 6 49.49 25.97 42.33
CA LEU A 6 48.80 25.63 41.09
C LEU A 6 49.22 24.25 40.55
N LEU A 7 50.51 23.92 40.61
CA LEU A 7 51.04 22.62 40.17
C LEU A 7 50.50 21.48 41.04
N ARG A 8 50.38 21.69 42.36
CA ARG A 8 49.80 20.72 43.28
C ARG A 8 48.31 20.49 43.02
N ARG A 9 47.53 21.55 42.76
CA ARG A 9 46.10 21.42 42.38
C ARG A 9 45.93 20.70 41.05
N LEU A 10 46.79 21.00 40.07
CA LEU A 10 46.80 20.28 38.78
C LEU A 10 47.12 18.79 38.97
N LEU A 11 48.15 18.45 39.74
CA LEU A 11 48.47 17.04 40.07
C LEU A 11 47.33 16.33 40.81
N GLN A 12 46.65 17.02 41.75
CA GLN A 12 45.49 16.47 42.45
C GLN A 12 44.29 16.24 41.54
N LEU A 13 44.01 17.17 40.62
CA LEU A 13 42.95 17.01 39.62
C LEU A 13 43.27 15.86 38.66
N MET A 14 44.51 15.77 38.18
CA MET A 14 44.95 14.66 37.30
C MET A 14 44.92 13.30 38.01
N ALA A 15 45.27 13.25 39.29
CA ALA A 15 45.14 12.03 40.09
C ALA A 15 43.67 11.65 40.28
N ALA A 16 42.80 12.61 40.62
CA ALA A 16 41.38 12.37 40.79
C ALA A 16 40.72 11.88 39.49
N THR A 17 41.03 12.49 38.34
CA THR A 17 40.51 12.05 37.05
C THR A 17 41.03 10.66 36.67
N ALA A 18 42.31 10.36 36.92
CA ALA A 18 42.87 9.02 36.69
C ALA A 18 42.18 7.95 37.57
N THR A 19 41.92 8.24 38.84
CA THR A 19 41.19 7.32 39.73
C THR A 19 39.76 7.08 39.25
N VAL A 20 39.03 8.14 38.86
CA VAL A 20 37.66 8.01 38.32
C VAL A 20 37.66 7.14 37.06
N LEU A 21 38.59 7.37 36.13
CA LEU A 21 38.71 6.57 34.92
C LEU A 21 39.03 5.09 35.21
N LEU A 22 39.89 4.81 36.18
CA LEU A 22 40.20 3.44 36.59
C LEU A 22 38.99 2.73 37.20
N VAL A 23 38.23 3.42 38.06
CA VAL A 23 37.00 2.87 38.65
C VAL A 23 35.97 2.58 37.57
N LEU A 24 35.74 3.51 36.64
CA LEU A 24 34.81 3.30 35.53
C LEU A 24 35.21 2.11 34.66
N LYS A 25 36.50 1.97 34.34
CA LYS A 25 37.00 0.81 33.58
C LYS A 25 36.77 -0.50 34.31
N ALA A 26 37.02 -0.55 35.61
CA ALA A 26 36.80 -1.75 36.42
C ALA A 26 35.31 -2.14 36.48
N VAL A 27 34.42 -1.16 36.61
CA VAL A 27 32.96 -1.37 36.59
C VAL A 27 32.51 -1.91 35.24
N VAL A 28 32.92 -1.28 34.14
CA VAL A 28 32.58 -1.73 32.78
C VAL A 28 33.10 -3.15 32.54
N HIS A 29 34.33 -3.44 32.95
CA HIS A 29 34.91 -4.77 32.78
C HIS A 29 34.18 -5.85 33.58
N GLY A 30 33.84 -5.56 34.85
CA GLY A 30 33.06 -6.48 35.68
C GLY A 30 31.66 -6.74 35.10
N TRP A 31 31.04 -5.70 34.53
CA TRP A 31 29.74 -5.83 33.88
C TRP A 31 29.81 -6.65 32.58
N GLN A 32 30.83 -6.43 31.74
CA GLN A 32 31.08 -7.25 30.54
C GLN A 32 31.27 -8.73 30.89
N TYR A 33 32.04 -9.03 31.95
CA TYR A 33 32.26 -10.40 32.41
C TYR A 33 30.94 -11.06 32.86
N HIS A 34 30.12 -10.32 33.62
CA HIS A 34 28.81 -10.80 34.05
C HIS A 34 27.88 -11.10 32.86
N LEU A 35 27.86 -10.24 31.84
CA LEU A 35 27.06 -10.45 30.62
C LEU A 35 27.53 -11.67 29.81
N THR A 36 28.84 -11.87 29.67
CA THR A 36 29.38 -13.08 29.02
C THR A 36 28.94 -14.35 29.75
N GLN A 37 28.99 -14.37 31.09
CA GLN A 37 28.49 -15.52 31.86
C GLN A 37 26.97 -15.73 31.68
N ARG A 38 26.18 -14.65 31.64
CA ARG A 38 24.73 -14.75 31.42
C ARG A 38 24.41 -15.29 30.03
N LEU A 39 25.13 -14.85 29.00
CA LEU A 39 25.01 -15.38 27.65
C LEU A 39 25.26 -16.89 27.63
N GLN A 40 26.36 -17.34 28.24
CA GLN A 40 26.70 -18.77 28.32
C GLN A 40 25.61 -19.58 29.02
N ARG A 41 25.17 -19.15 30.21
CA ARG A 41 24.09 -19.84 30.94
C ARG A 41 22.78 -19.87 30.14
N SER A 42 22.41 -18.77 29.49
CA SER A 42 21.17 -18.73 28.71
C SER A 42 21.19 -19.69 27.52
N VAL A 43 22.37 -19.93 26.94
CA VAL A 43 22.54 -20.96 25.89
C VAL A 43 22.43 -22.36 26.48
N GLU A 44 23.01 -22.62 27.65
CA GLU A 44 22.92 -23.91 28.36
C GLU A 44 21.49 -24.22 28.80
N ASP A 45 20.75 -23.21 29.25
CA ASP A 45 19.36 -23.31 29.71
C ASP A 45 18.33 -23.30 28.55
N GLU A 46 18.78 -23.20 27.29
CA GLU A 46 17.95 -23.03 26.09
C GLU A 46 16.99 -21.81 26.18
N ASP A 47 17.32 -20.82 27.01
CA ASP A 47 16.60 -19.55 27.11
C ASP A 47 17.08 -18.61 26.00
N HIS A 48 16.55 -18.82 24.80
CA HIS A 48 16.89 -18.04 23.61
C HIS A 48 16.58 -16.54 23.77
N ALA A 49 15.57 -16.19 24.56
CA ALA A 49 15.22 -14.79 24.83
C ALA A 49 16.29 -14.12 25.70
N ALA A 50 16.67 -14.74 26.81
CA ALA A 50 17.75 -14.24 27.67
C ALA A 50 19.12 -14.25 26.96
N CYS A 51 19.34 -15.24 26.08
CA CYS A 51 20.53 -15.32 25.24
C CYS A 51 20.63 -14.11 24.30
N VAL A 52 19.55 -13.79 23.56
CA VAL A 52 19.53 -12.61 22.68
C VAL A 52 19.74 -11.34 23.51
N VAL A 53 18.98 -11.12 24.59
CA VAL A 53 19.11 -9.92 25.42
C VAL A 53 20.54 -9.72 25.94
N SER A 54 21.15 -10.77 26.49
CA SER A 54 22.51 -10.69 27.05
C SER A 54 23.56 -10.48 25.95
N GLY A 55 23.37 -11.11 24.78
CA GLY A 55 24.27 -10.97 23.64
C GLY A 55 24.21 -9.59 22.97
N GLU A 56 23.01 -9.01 22.82
CA GLU A 56 22.85 -7.62 22.30
C GLU A 56 23.50 -6.62 23.26
N GLN A 57 23.24 -6.74 24.57
CA GLN A 57 23.86 -5.87 25.58
C GLN A 57 25.39 -5.96 25.55
N LEU A 58 25.92 -7.16 25.31
CA LEU A 58 27.36 -7.34 25.20
C LEU A 58 27.92 -6.74 23.90
N ALA A 59 27.19 -6.87 22.78
CA ALA A 59 27.54 -6.31 21.48
C ALA A 59 27.55 -4.77 21.49
N ASP A 60 26.64 -4.15 22.24
CA ASP A 60 26.60 -2.69 22.44
C ASP A 60 27.81 -2.17 23.23
N LEU A 61 28.40 -3.00 24.09
CA LEU A 61 29.54 -2.62 24.94
C LEU A 61 30.89 -2.90 24.29
N ARG A 62 30.99 -3.93 23.44
CA ARG A 62 32.23 -4.32 22.77
C ARG A 62 31.97 -5.20 21.56
N SER A 63 32.97 -5.30 20.69
CA SER A 63 33.01 -6.35 19.69
C SER A 63 32.94 -7.73 20.36
N LEU A 64 32.06 -8.58 19.84
CA LEU A 64 31.91 -9.96 20.28
C LEU A 64 33.04 -10.82 19.76
N ALA A 65 33.50 -11.77 20.58
CA ALA A 65 34.36 -12.84 20.10
C ALA A 65 33.58 -13.75 19.14
N LEU A 66 34.27 -14.49 18.27
CA LEU A 66 33.63 -15.34 17.26
C LEU A 66 32.62 -16.33 17.89
N ALA A 67 32.97 -16.95 19.01
CA ALA A 67 32.09 -17.89 19.72
C ALA A 67 30.81 -17.21 20.23
N GLU A 68 30.93 -16.02 20.85
CA GLU A 68 29.81 -15.25 21.37
C GLU A 68 28.90 -14.76 20.24
N ALA A 69 29.48 -14.26 19.15
CA ALA A 69 28.73 -13.82 17.97
C ALA A 69 27.99 -14.99 17.31
N THR A 70 28.60 -16.17 17.26
CA THR A 70 27.98 -17.39 16.73
C THR A 70 26.81 -17.84 17.61
N GLN A 71 26.96 -17.80 18.93
CA GLN A 71 25.89 -18.10 19.88
C GLN A 71 24.72 -17.12 19.74
N LEU A 72 24.99 -15.82 19.73
CA LEU A 72 23.96 -14.80 19.54
C LEU A 72 23.21 -15.01 18.21
N ALA A 73 23.93 -15.28 17.13
CA ALA A 73 23.33 -15.56 15.83
C ALA A 73 22.44 -16.83 15.86
N HIS A 74 22.83 -17.87 16.59
CA HIS A 74 22.01 -19.06 16.79
C HIS A 74 20.72 -18.74 17.56
N CYS A 75 20.82 -18.04 18.70
CA CYS A 75 19.67 -17.65 19.50
C CYS A 75 18.70 -16.74 18.73
N ARG A 76 19.21 -15.78 17.94
CA ARG A 76 18.37 -14.95 17.05
C ARG A 76 17.55 -15.79 16.07
N ARG A 77 18.12 -16.85 15.49
CA ARG A 77 17.41 -17.72 14.53
C ARG A 77 16.26 -18.47 15.19
N ILE A 78 16.50 -19.03 16.38
CA ILE A 78 15.49 -19.81 17.10
C ILE A 78 14.39 -18.88 17.58
N LEU A 79 14.75 -17.82 18.29
CA LEU A 79 13.77 -16.87 18.82
C LEU A 79 12.95 -16.18 17.72
N ALA A 80 13.56 -15.86 16.58
CA ALA A 80 12.82 -15.35 15.43
C ALA A 80 11.80 -16.37 14.88
N SER A 81 12.14 -17.66 14.90
CA SER A 81 11.23 -18.73 14.49
C SER A 81 10.08 -18.90 15.48
N ASP A 82 10.36 -18.81 16.78
CA ASP A 82 9.33 -18.88 17.82
C ASP A 82 8.36 -17.71 17.71
N TYR A 83 8.87 -16.48 17.58
CA TYR A 83 8.03 -15.30 17.34
C TYR A 83 7.21 -15.42 16.06
N TRP A 84 7.80 -15.97 14.99
CA TRP A 84 7.08 -16.18 13.74
C TRP A 84 5.89 -17.12 13.91
N VAL A 85 6.08 -18.24 14.60
CA VAL A 85 5.04 -19.23 14.91
C VAL A 85 3.98 -18.65 15.85
N ALA A 86 4.38 -17.86 16.85
CA ALA A 86 3.48 -17.17 17.77
C ALA A 86 2.67 -16.04 17.11
N GLY A 87 3.02 -15.63 15.89
CA GLY A 87 2.37 -14.54 15.16
C GLY A 87 2.94 -13.16 15.44
N GLU A 88 3.98 -13.07 16.27
CA GLU A 88 4.80 -11.89 16.57
C GLU A 88 5.76 -11.56 15.42
N ARG A 89 5.18 -11.31 14.25
CA ARG A 89 5.92 -11.26 12.98
C ARG A 89 6.95 -10.13 12.91
N GLN A 90 6.67 -8.97 13.50
CA GLN A 90 7.62 -7.86 13.45
C GLN A 90 8.85 -8.16 14.31
N GLN A 91 8.66 -8.69 15.51
CA GLN A 91 9.75 -9.13 16.40
C GLN A 91 10.63 -10.18 15.71
N ALA A 92 10.01 -11.14 15.01
CA ALA A 92 10.73 -12.13 14.21
C ALA A 92 11.57 -11.50 13.08
N LEU A 93 10.99 -10.54 12.35
CA LEU A 93 11.68 -9.83 11.27
C LEU A 93 12.84 -8.98 11.79
N ASP A 94 12.66 -8.26 12.90
CA ASP A 94 13.70 -7.42 13.49
C ASP A 94 14.92 -8.24 13.97
N LEU A 95 14.69 -9.45 14.46
CA LEU A 95 15.77 -10.38 14.81
C LEU A 95 16.51 -10.90 13.57
N LEU A 96 15.78 -11.26 12.51
CA LEU A 96 16.39 -11.70 11.27
C LEU A 96 17.13 -10.57 10.55
N GLU A 97 16.62 -9.34 10.60
CA GLU A 97 17.29 -8.16 10.04
C GLU A 97 18.67 -7.96 10.67
N ARG A 98 18.73 -7.93 12.00
CA ARG A 98 20.00 -7.86 12.74
C ARG A 98 20.94 -9.03 12.45
N LEU A 99 20.39 -10.20 12.14
CA LEU A 99 21.19 -11.37 11.76
C LEU A 99 21.76 -11.24 10.34
N VAL A 100 20.97 -10.82 9.35
CA VAL A 100 21.45 -10.67 7.97
C VAL A 100 22.43 -9.51 7.81
N ASP A 101 22.36 -8.52 8.70
CA ASP A 101 23.33 -7.42 8.75
C ASP A 101 24.60 -7.78 9.57
N SER A 102 24.68 -9.01 10.12
CA SER A 102 25.83 -9.48 10.89
C SER A 102 26.80 -10.35 10.06
N PRO A 103 28.08 -10.44 10.45
CA PRO A 103 29.04 -11.33 9.79
C PRO A 103 28.69 -12.83 9.91
N GLN A 104 27.82 -13.21 10.86
CA GLN A 104 27.40 -14.59 11.10
C GLN A 104 26.19 -15.00 10.24
N MET A 105 25.77 -14.14 9.31
CA MET A 105 24.72 -14.43 8.33
C MET A 105 25.08 -15.66 7.49
N THR A 106 24.07 -16.47 7.19
CA THR A 106 24.11 -17.50 6.15
C THR A 106 23.16 -17.16 5.00
N ALA A 107 23.34 -17.82 3.85
CA ALA A 107 22.40 -17.69 2.72
C ALA A 107 20.96 -18.11 3.09
N ALA A 108 20.81 -19.05 4.03
CA ALA A 108 19.50 -19.48 4.53
C ALA A 108 18.80 -18.36 5.31
N ASP A 109 19.55 -17.58 6.09
CA ASP A 109 19.01 -16.44 6.85
C ASP A 109 18.51 -15.35 5.91
N GLN A 110 19.31 -15.00 4.89
CA GLN A 110 18.92 -14.02 3.88
C GLN A 110 17.67 -14.46 3.11
N SER A 111 17.60 -15.75 2.72
CA SER A 111 16.44 -16.30 2.04
C SER A 111 15.18 -16.24 2.91
N ARG A 112 15.30 -16.62 4.19
CA ARG A 112 14.21 -16.58 5.17
C ARG A 112 13.72 -15.16 5.41
N PHE A 113 14.64 -14.22 5.66
CA PHE A 113 14.31 -12.80 5.84
C PHE A 113 13.52 -12.26 4.64
N SER A 114 14.05 -12.45 3.43
CA SER A 114 13.37 -12.02 2.20
C SER A 114 11.99 -12.67 2.01
N GLN A 115 11.86 -13.95 2.38
CA GLN A 115 10.58 -14.66 2.31
C GLN A 115 9.56 -14.09 3.30
N TRP A 116 9.95 -13.88 4.55
CA TRP A 116 9.07 -13.38 5.61
C TRP A 116 8.66 -11.93 5.38
N VAL A 117 9.56 -11.09 4.89
CA VAL A 117 9.27 -9.73 4.42
C VAL A 117 8.19 -9.76 3.34
N ARG A 118 8.32 -10.63 2.32
CA ARG A 118 7.28 -10.78 1.27
C ARG A 118 5.94 -11.24 1.84
N GLN A 119 5.94 -12.14 2.81
CA GLN A 119 4.71 -12.59 3.47
C GLN A 119 4.04 -11.46 4.24
N GLN A 120 4.80 -10.65 4.99
CA GLN A 120 4.28 -9.50 5.72
C GLN A 120 3.68 -8.45 4.79
N ARG A 121 4.38 -8.11 3.69
CA ARG A 121 3.84 -7.24 2.63
C ARG A 121 2.56 -7.82 2.01
N GLY A 122 2.56 -9.12 1.71
CA GLY A 122 1.40 -9.82 1.16
C GLY A 122 0.17 -9.73 2.06
N ARG A 123 0.35 -9.86 3.38
CA ARG A 123 -0.72 -9.66 4.36
C ARG A 123 -1.29 -8.25 4.30
N ALA A 124 -0.44 -7.22 4.27
CA ALA A 124 -0.90 -5.84 4.15
C ALA A 124 -1.75 -5.62 2.88
N VAL A 125 -1.29 -6.14 1.73
CA VAL A 125 -2.04 -6.06 0.46
C VAL A 125 -3.38 -6.80 0.55
N GLU A 126 -3.44 -7.92 1.25
CA GLU A 126 -4.69 -8.66 1.44
C GLU A 126 -5.70 -7.91 2.32
N HIS A 127 -5.24 -7.30 3.41
CA HIS A 127 -6.08 -6.38 4.21
C HIS A 127 -6.62 -5.23 3.34
N TYR A 128 -5.76 -4.62 2.51
CA TYR A 128 -6.18 -3.56 1.58
C TYR A 128 -7.28 -4.03 0.62
N ARG A 129 -7.10 -5.19 -0.02
CA ARG A 129 -8.09 -5.78 -0.95
C ARG A 129 -9.45 -6.03 -0.31
N ARG A 130 -9.47 -6.38 0.99
CA ARG A 130 -10.69 -6.59 1.78
C ARG A 130 -11.34 -5.31 2.28
N GLY A 131 -10.81 -4.14 1.94
CA GLY A 131 -11.34 -2.84 2.36
C GLY A 131 -10.75 -2.31 3.67
N GLU A 132 -9.74 -2.98 4.21
CA GLU A 132 -9.15 -2.66 5.51
C GLU A 132 -7.89 -1.79 5.33
N LEU A 133 -8.04 -0.63 4.71
CA LEU A 133 -6.91 0.28 4.39
C LEU A 133 -6.09 0.64 5.63
N SER A 134 -6.73 0.95 6.75
CA SER A 134 -6.05 1.31 8.00
C SER A 134 -5.13 0.20 8.50
N THR A 135 -5.62 -1.04 8.52
CA THR A 135 -4.86 -2.23 8.91
C THR A 135 -3.70 -2.50 7.96
N ALA A 136 -3.94 -2.39 6.65
CA ALA A 136 -2.88 -2.54 5.64
C ALA A 136 -1.74 -1.53 5.85
N VAL A 137 -2.09 -0.27 6.09
CA VAL A 137 -1.10 0.80 6.34
C VAL A 137 -0.36 0.58 7.66
N ALA A 138 -1.04 0.14 8.73
CA ALA A 138 -0.40 -0.15 10.00
C ALA A 138 0.67 -1.25 9.85
N LEU A 139 0.32 -2.36 9.18
CA LEU A 139 1.26 -3.45 8.92
C LEU A 139 2.48 -3.01 8.11
N LEU A 140 2.30 -2.12 7.13
CA LEU A 140 3.41 -1.58 6.35
C LEU A 140 4.28 -0.63 7.18
N ARG A 141 3.69 0.19 8.06
CA ARG A 141 4.40 1.15 8.91
C ARG A 141 5.32 0.50 9.94
N GLU A 142 4.97 -0.70 10.38
CA GLU A 142 5.82 -1.50 11.27
C GLU A 142 7.11 -1.96 10.59
N MET A 143 7.11 -2.08 9.26
CA MET A 143 8.28 -2.54 8.51
C MET A 143 9.37 -1.47 8.43
N SER A 144 10.62 -1.89 8.63
CA SER A 144 11.80 -1.02 8.46
C SER A 144 12.06 -0.69 6.98
N ASP A 145 12.90 0.32 6.72
CA ASP A 145 13.32 0.67 5.35
C ASP A 145 14.15 -0.46 4.70
N ARG A 146 14.81 -1.30 5.51
CA ARG A 146 15.51 -2.50 5.03
C ARG A 146 14.54 -3.57 4.56
N GLN A 147 13.39 -3.69 5.23
CA GLN A 147 12.34 -4.65 4.92
C GLN A 147 11.51 -4.19 3.72
N GLU A 148 11.11 -2.92 3.66
CA GLU A 148 10.36 -2.36 2.53
C GLU A 148 10.92 -0.97 2.15
N PRO A 149 11.91 -0.91 1.24
CA PRO A 149 12.58 0.34 0.86
C PRO A 149 11.65 1.40 0.27
N HIS A 150 10.51 0.99 -0.28
CA HIS A 150 9.51 1.89 -0.88
C HIS A 150 8.23 1.95 -0.04
N ARG A 151 8.33 1.72 1.27
CA ARG A 151 7.19 1.66 2.20
C ARG A 151 6.28 2.87 2.08
N ASP A 152 6.85 4.07 2.16
CA ASP A 152 6.05 5.29 2.20
C ASP A 152 5.37 5.54 0.85
N THR A 153 6.08 5.31 -0.26
CA THR A 153 5.51 5.34 -1.62
C THR A 153 4.38 4.33 -1.80
N LEU A 154 4.55 3.11 -1.27
CA LEU A 154 3.52 2.08 -1.31
C LEU A 154 2.28 2.50 -0.50
N ILE A 155 2.47 3.00 0.73
CA ILE A 155 1.37 3.49 1.58
C ILE A 155 0.60 4.61 0.86
N GLU A 156 1.30 5.59 0.29
CA GLU A 156 0.65 6.68 -0.45
C GLU A 156 -0.07 6.21 -1.70
N SER A 157 0.48 5.22 -2.41
CA SER A 157 -0.19 4.59 -3.55
C SER A 157 -1.51 3.92 -3.14
N LEU A 158 -1.51 3.16 -2.03
CA LEU A 158 -2.73 2.52 -1.50
C LEU A 158 -3.79 3.56 -1.12
N ARG A 159 -3.39 4.63 -0.41
CA ARG A 159 -4.29 5.73 -0.03
C ARG A 159 -4.88 6.45 -1.23
N THR A 160 -4.05 6.77 -2.21
CA THR A 160 -4.46 7.48 -3.42
C THR A 160 -5.48 6.66 -4.21
N ARG A 161 -5.20 5.37 -4.44
CA ARG A 161 -6.13 4.48 -5.15
C ARG A 161 -7.42 4.25 -4.39
N TRP A 162 -7.36 4.11 -3.07
CA TRP A 162 -8.54 4.02 -2.23
C TRP A 162 -9.43 5.25 -2.37
N HIS A 163 -8.84 6.44 -2.24
CA HIS A 163 -9.56 7.71 -2.35
C HIS A 163 -10.16 7.92 -3.75
N LEU A 164 -9.42 7.55 -4.80
CA LEU A 164 -9.94 7.61 -6.17
C LEU A 164 -11.19 6.75 -6.35
N ASN A 165 -11.20 5.52 -5.82
CA ASN A 165 -12.38 4.66 -5.91
C ASN A 165 -13.56 5.22 -5.09
N GLN A 166 -13.29 5.77 -3.91
CA GLN A 166 -14.31 6.47 -3.12
C GLN A 166 -14.95 7.62 -3.92
N GLN A 167 -14.12 8.48 -4.52
CA GLN A 167 -14.59 9.61 -5.32
C GLN A 167 -15.41 9.17 -6.53
N LEU A 168 -15.02 8.09 -7.21
CA LEU A 168 -15.76 7.54 -8.35
C LEU A 168 -17.12 6.99 -7.93
N HIS A 169 -17.17 6.29 -6.79
CA HIS A 169 -18.43 5.80 -6.22
C HIS A 169 -19.36 6.97 -5.84
N ASP A 170 -18.84 7.98 -5.16
CA ASP A 170 -19.61 9.16 -4.77
C ASP A 170 -20.14 9.94 -5.98
N GLN A 171 -19.34 10.08 -7.04
CA GLN A 171 -19.78 10.66 -8.31
C GLN A 171 -20.87 9.84 -8.98
N ALA A 172 -20.75 8.50 -8.98
CA ALA A 172 -21.77 7.63 -9.55
C ALA A 172 -23.11 7.80 -8.84
N MET A 173 -23.12 7.91 -7.50
CA MET A 173 -24.33 8.22 -6.72
C MET A 173 -24.92 9.57 -7.10
N GLN A 174 -24.10 10.63 -7.20
CA GLN A 174 -24.56 11.96 -7.59
C GLN A 174 -25.18 11.98 -9.00
N PHE A 175 -24.56 11.27 -9.96
CA PHE A 175 -25.11 11.15 -11.31
C PHE A 175 -26.42 10.37 -11.32
N ARG A 176 -26.52 9.30 -10.54
CA ARG A 176 -27.76 8.53 -10.36
C ARG A 176 -28.88 9.40 -9.79
N ASP A 177 -28.62 10.16 -8.73
CA ASP A 177 -29.62 11.05 -8.12
C ASP A 177 -30.05 12.19 -9.06
N ALA A 178 -29.18 12.60 -9.99
CA ALA A 178 -29.48 13.56 -11.05
C ALA A 178 -30.15 12.94 -12.30
N GLY A 179 -30.39 11.63 -12.33
CA GLY A 179 -30.91 10.92 -13.51
C GLY A 179 -29.95 10.85 -14.70
N ARG A 180 -28.66 11.10 -14.47
CA ARG A 180 -27.56 11.07 -15.45
C ARG A 180 -26.98 9.67 -15.54
N TRP A 181 -27.80 8.74 -16.04
CA TRP A 181 -27.53 7.30 -15.96
C TRP A 181 -26.28 6.85 -16.72
N TRP A 182 -25.98 7.46 -17.87
CA TRP A 182 -24.78 7.12 -18.64
C TRP A 182 -23.49 7.56 -17.94
N GLU A 183 -23.48 8.73 -17.32
CA GLU A 183 -22.34 9.20 -16.53
C GLU A 183 -22.17 8.41 -15.23
N ALA A 184 -23.28 7.99 -14.60
CA ALA A 184 -23.24 7.06 -13.47
C ALA A 184 -22.61 5.72 -13.88
N PHE A 185 -22.97 5.20 -15.06
CA PHE A 185 -22.42 3.98 -15.63
C PHE A 185 -20.92 4.12 -15.93
N ASP A 186 -20.48 5.26 -16.44
CA ASP A 186 -19.06 5.49 -16.70
C ASP A 186 -18.25 5.57 -15.41
N ALA A 187 -18.76 6.25 -14.38
CA ALA A 187 -18.10 6.36 -13.09
C ALA A 187 -17.99 5.01 -12.37
N ILE A 188 -19.07 4.22 -12.33
CA ILE A 188 -19.09 2.91 -11.65
C ILE A 188 -18.14 1.90 -12.32
N ASN A 189 -18.04 1.91 -13.66
CA ASN A 189 -17.16 1.01 -14.41
C ASN A 189 -15.66 1.34 -14.26
N ARG A 190 -15.32 2.54 -13.77
CA ARG A 190 -13.94 2.94 -13.50
C ARG A 190 -13.43 2.47 -12.14
N LEU A 191 -14.29 1.88 -11.30
CA LEU A 191 -13.86 1.27 -10.04
C LEU A 191 -12.93 0.08 -10.31
N ASP A 192 -11.70 0.17 -9.82
CA ASP A 192 -10.67 -0.85 -10.02
C ASP A 192 -10.32 -1.61 -8.73
N HIS A 193 -10.81 -1.16 -7.57
CA HIS A 193 -10.54 -1.79 -6.30
C HIS A 193 -11.56 -2.92 -5.99
N PRO A 194 -11.11 -4.14 -5.63
CA PRO A 194 -12.00 -5.29 -5.41
C PRO A 194 -13.14 -5.02 -4.42
N TRP A 195 -12.81 -4.50 -3.23
CA TRP A 195 -13.83 -4.17 -2.24
C TRP A 195 -14.81 -3.11 -2.73
N TRP A 196 -14.35 -2.09 -3.47
CA TRP A 196 -15.24 -1.04 -3.96
C TRP A 196 -16.17 -1.56 -5.04
N ARG A 197 -15.71 -2.45 -5.92
CA ARG A 197 -16.56 -3.13 -6.91
C ARG A 197 -17.65 -3.97 -6.24
N THR A 198 -17.31 -4.71 -5.18
CA THR A 198 -18.29 -5.48 -4.42
C THR A 198 -19.26 -4.56 -3.67
N HIS A 199 -18.76 -3.52 -3.02
CA HIS A 199 -19.57 -2.56 -2.27
C HIS A 199 -20.55 -1.79 -3.16
N ALA A 200 -20.11 -1.42 -4.36
CA ALA A 200 -20.87 -0.67 -5.34
C ALA A 200 -21.87 -1.53 -6.13
N LYS A 201 -21.92 -2.85 -5.89
CA LYS A 201 -22.72 -3.78 -6.70
C LYS A 201 -24.21 -3.42 -6.78
N PRO A 202 -24.90 -3.04 -5.69
CA PRO A 202 -26.30 -2.63 -5.77
C PRO A 202 -26.51 -1.40 -6.67
N LEU A 203 -25.60 -0.42 -6.60
CA LEU A 203 -25.65 0.77 -7.44
C LEU A 203 -25.36 0.44 -8.91
N GLU A 204 -24.38 -0.45 -9.16
CA GLU A 204 -24.08 -0.95 -10.51
C GLU A 204 -25.32 -1.60 -11.14
N ASP A 205 -26.03 -2.49 -10.42
CA ASP A 205 -27.21 -3.18 -10.93
C ASP A 205 -28.36 -2.21 -11.26
N GLU A 206 -28.57 -1.20 -10.41
CA GLU A 206 -29.55 -0.12 -10.64
C GLU A 206 -29.20 0.68 -11.91
N VAL A 207 -27.96 1.12 -12.04
CA VAL A 207 -27.47 1.93 -13.17
C VAL A 207 -27.50 1.12 -14.48
N VAL A 208 -27.13 -0.15 -14.46
CA VAL A 208 -27.22 -1.06 -15.62
C VAL A 208 -28.67 -1.23 -16.06
N THR A 209 -29.60 -1.43 -15.12
CA THR A 209 -31.03 -1.57 -15.43
C THR A 209 -31.57 -0.29 -16.08
N ALA A 210 -31.24 0.87 -15.53
CA ALA A 210 -31.68 2.16 -16.06
C ALA A 210 -31.11 2.45 -17.45
N THR A 211 -29.82 2.19 -17.67
CA THR A 211 -29.17 2.38 -18.98
C THR A 211 -29.69 1.41 -20.05
N GLN A 212 -30.04 0.17 -19.68
CA GLN A 212 -30.71 -0.77 -20.58
C GLN A 212 -32.11 -0.28 -20.99
N ALA A 213 -32.89 0.25 -20.04
CA ALA A 213 -34.20 0.82 -20.33
C ALA A 213 -34.09 2.04 -21.25
N LEU A 214 -33.11 2.92 -21.03
CA LEU A 214 -32.80 4.05 -21.91
C LEU A 214 -32.41 3.59 -23.33
N SER A 215 -31.55 2.58 -23.43
CA SER A 215 -31.13 2.02 -24.72
C SER A 215 -32.31 1.44 -25.49
N GLY A 216 -33.22 0.74 -24.80
CA GLY A 216 -34.46 0.22 -25.40
C GLY A 216 -35.43 1.32 -25.87
N GLN A 217 -35.27 2.55 -25.38
CA GLN A 217 -35.99 3.74 -25.83
C GLN A 217 -35.24 4.52 -26.91
N GLY A 218 -34.11 4.00 -27.40
CA GLY A 218 -33.25 4.66 -28.39
C GLY A 218 -32.38 5.79 -27.81
N VAL A 219 -32.23 5.87 -26.48
CA VAL A 219 -31.34 6.84 -25.83
C VAL A 219 -29.95 6.21 -25.68
N GLY A 220 -29.07 6.49 -26.64
CA GLY A 220 -27.68 6.02 -26.63
C GLY A 220 -26.79 6.73 -25.60
N ARG A 221 -25.58 6.18 -25.41
CA ARG A 221 -24.55 6.68 -24.48
C ARG A 221 -24.05 8.08 -24.81
N ASP A 222 -24.02 8.41 -26.09
CA ASP A 222 -23.52 9.71 -26.59
C ASP A 222 -24.55 10.83 -26.41
N ALA A 223 -25.82 10.49 -26.11
CA ALA A 223 -26.90 11.43 -25.84
C ALA A 223 -26.72 12.13 -24.48
N HIS A 224 -25.68 12.96 -24.37
CA HIS A 224 -25.24 13.66 -23.18
C HIS A 224 -26.20 14.77 -22.78
N ASN A 225 -27.38 14.43 -22.23
CA ASN A 225 -28.29 15.28 -21.41
C ASN A 225 -29.77 14.94 -21.61
N GLY A 226 -30.14 13.95 -22.43
CA GLY A 226 -31.55 13.67 -22.75
C GLY A 226 -32.30 14.85 -23.39
N ARG A 227 -31.60 15.96 -23.73
CA ARG A 227 -32.11 17.12 -24.49
C ARG A 227 -31.85 16.96 -25.98
N VAL A 228 -30.87 16.15 -26.35
CA VAL A 228 -30.58 15.74 -27.73
C VAL A 228 -31.40 14.49 -28.01
N ARG A 229 -32.58 14.67 -28.63
CA ARG A 229 -33.45 13.56 -29.05
C ARG A 229 -33.96 13.79 -30.44
N HIS A 230 -34.00 12.71 -31.22
CA HIS A 230 -34.94 12.63 -32.32
C HIS A 230 -36.35 12.64 -31.74
N ASN A 231 -37.24 13.45 -32.30
CA ASN A 231 -38.68 13.34 -32.03
C ASN A 231 -39.43 12.77 -33.26
N VAL A 232 -38.69 12.29 -34.26
CA VAL A 232 -39.17 11.42 -35.33
C VAL A 232 -39.01 9.95 -34.92
N PRO A 233 -39.87 9.02 -35.39
CA PRO A 233 -39.70 7.60 -35.14
C PRO A 233 -38.34 7.10 -35.67
N LEU A 234 -37.50 6.53 -34.81
CA LEU A 234 -36.13 6.11 -35.16
C LEU A 234 -36.12 4.98 -36.20
N GLU A 235 -37.04 4.02 -36.11
CA GLU A 235 -37.13 2.93 -37.09
C GLU A 235 -37.42 3.43 -38.51
N ASP A 236 -38.28 4.45 -38.61
CA ASP A 236 -38.58 5.10 -39.87
C ASP A 236 -37.34 5.87 -40.37
N LEU A 237 -36.66 6.60 -39.48
CA LEU A 237 -35.44 7.34 -39.83
C LEU A 237 -34.36 6.40 -40.38
N ASP A 238 -34.06 5.31 -39.67
CA ASP A 238 -33.09 4.30 -40.10
C ASP A 238 -33.46 3.62 -41.42
N ARG A 239 -34.75 3.39 -41.66
CA ARG A 239 -35.23 2.83 -42.94
C ARG A 239 -34.95 3.79 -44.09
N HIS A 240 -35.23 5.09 -43.90
CA HIS A 240 -34.97 6.11 -44.91
C HIS A 240 -33.46 6.34 -45.12
N VAL A 241 -32.65 6.34 -44.06
CA VAL A 241 -31.19 6.46 -44.17
C VAL A 241 -30.63 5.31 -45.01
N ARG A 242 -30.99 4.06 -44.68
CA ARG A 242 -30.55 2.88 -45.43
C ARG A 242 -30.95 2.94 -46.90
N LEU A 243 -32.16 3.42 -47.20
CA LEU A 243 -32.64 3.61 -48.57
C LEU A 243 -31.72 4.57 -49.35
N HIS A 244 -31.32 5.69 -48.77
CA HIS A 244 -30.43 6.67 -49.43
C HIS A 244 -29.00 6.16 -49.56
N LEU A 245 -28.47 5.44 -48.56
CA LEU A 245 -27.17 4.77 -48.65
C LEU A 245 -27.14 3.76 -49.80
N THR A 246 -28.18 2.94 -49.97
CA THR A 246 -28.27 1.99 -51.09
C THR A 246 -28.36 2.67 -52.46
N ARG A 247 -28.75 3.95 -52.50
CA ARG A 247 -28.80 4.79 -53.71
C ARG A 247 -27.51 5.57 -53.96
N GLY A 248 -26.48 5.35 -53.14
CA GLY A 248 -25.15 5.94 -53.32
C GLY A 248 -24.96 7.31 -52.68
N ALA A 249 -25.87 7.75 -51.80
CA ALA A 249 -25.62 8.93 -50.96
C ALA A 249 -24.56 8.60 -49.89
N ASP A 250 -23.75 9.59 -49.51
CA ASP A 250 -22.90 9.46 -48.32
C ASP A 250 -23.74 9.47 -47.03
N GLU A 251 -23.15 9.01 -45.92
CA GLU A 251 -23.85 8.85 -44.64
C GLU A 251 -24.52 10.14 -44.16
N TRP A 252 -23.88 11.30 -44.35
CA TRP A 252 -24.41 12.57 -43.91
C TRP A 252 -25.55 13.06 -44.81
N GLN A 253 -25.39 12.94 -46.13
CA GLN A 253 -26.45 13.27 -47.08
C GLN A 253 -27.67 12.36 -46.90
N ALA A 254 -27.46 11.05 -46.74
CA ALA A 254 -28.52 10.08 -46.49
C ALA A 254 -29.33 10.44 -45.24
N TYR A 255 -28.64 10.84 -44.17
CA TYR A 255 -29.24 11.29 -42.92
C TYR A 255 -30.04 12.60 -43.06
N LEU A 256 -29.48 13.60 -43.75
CA LEU A 256 -30.18 14.86 -44.07
C LEU A 256 -31.46 14.63 -44.87
N HIS A 257 -31.39 13.79 -45.91
CA HIS A 257 -32.54 13.47 -46.76
C HIS A 257 -33.61 12.70 -45.99
N ALA A 258 -33.21 11.68 -45.23
CA ALA A 258 -34.11 10.89 -44.41
C ALA A 258 -34.86 11.76 -43.38
N CYS A 259 -34.15 12.66 -42.70
CA CYS A 259 -34.77 13.57 -41.73
C CYS A 259 -35.83 14.48 -42.38
N ARG A 260 -35.49 15.05 -43.55
CA ARG A 260 -36.40 15.94 -44.29
C ARG A 260 -37.62 15.21 -44.83
N GLU A 261 -37.46 14.00 -45.33
CA GLU A 261 -38.56 13.16 -45.81
C GLU A 261 -39.53 12.77 -44.70
N LEU A 262 -39.02 12.63 -43.48
CA LEU A 262 -39.83 12.47 -42.29
C LEU A 262 -40.40 13.79 -41.78
N GLY A 263 -40.28 14.90 -42.50
CA GLY A 263 -40.81 16.21 -42.11
C GLY A 263 -40.05 16.88 -40.97
N GLY A 264 -38.85 16.40 -40.62
CA GLY A 264 -37.99 16.98 -39.61
C GLY A 264 -36.92 17.91 -40.19
N VAL A 265 -36.27 18.64 -39.30
CA VAL A 265 -35.06 19.44 -39.53
C VAL A 265 -33.93 18.91 -38.67
N ILE A 266 -32.69 18.96 -39.18
CA ILE A 266 -31.53 18.62 -38.37
C ILE A 266 -31.23 19.76 -37.41
N VAL A 267 -31.04 19.43 -36.14
CA VAL A 267 -30.55 20.34 -35.11
C VAL A 267 -29.19 19.83 -34.65
N ASP A 268 -28.19 20.68 -34.77
CA ASP A 268 -26.80 20.42 -34.37
C ASP A 268 -26.61 20.80 -32.89
N TYR A 269 -26.06 19.87 -32.11
CA TYR A 269 -25.72 20.05 -30.70
C TYR A 269 -24.21 19.89 -30.44
N GLY A 270 -23.36 20.08 -31.47
CA GLY A 270 -21.90 20.04 -31.38
C GLY A 270 -21.35 18.76 -32.00
N PRO A 271 -20.92 17.75 -31.23
CA PRO A 271 -20.50 16.47 -31.79
C PRO A 271 -21.68 15.61 -32.29
N GLU A 272 -22.92 15.96 -31.97
CA GLU A 272 -24.13 15.21 -32.34
C GLU A 272 -25.12 16.06 -33.14
N SER A 273 -25.82 15.43 -34.09
CA SER A 273 -26.91 16.03 -34.86
C SER A 273 -28.15 15.15 -34.79
N VAL A 274 -29.31 15.70 -34.43
CA VAL A 274 -30.59 14.96 -34.34
C VAL A 274 -31.65 15.48 -35.28
N CYS A 275 -32.54 14.61 -35.73
CA CYS A 275 -33.69 14.96 -36.56
C CYS A 275 -34.92 15.34 -35.72
N ARG A 276 -35.45 16.56 -35.91
CA ARG A 276 -36.60 17.07 -35.14
C ARG A 276 -37.73 17.65 -36.01
N ARG A 277 -38.98 17.25 -35.77
CA ARG A 277 -40.21 17.92 -36.20
C ARG A 277 -40.60 19.05 -35.25
#